data_AF-A0A2V5MLZ8-F1
#
_entry.id   AF-A0A2V5MLZ8-F1
#
_cell.length_a   1.000
_cell.length_b   1.000
_cell.length_c   1.000
_cell.angle_alpha   90.00
_cell.angle_beta   90.00
_cell.angle_gamma   90.00
#
_symmetry.space_group_name_H-M   'P 1'
#
loop_
_entity.id
_entity.type
_entity.pdbx_description
1 polymer ?
#
loop_
_entity_poly.entity_id
_entity_poly.type
_entity_poly.pdbx_seq_one_letter_code
_entity_poly.pdbx_strand_id
1 'polypeptide(L)'
;MRTTARATGDLAVSESGALTDSRLAALCAEIAEQAFLDYQARFNLITRQARDRFLARDWKSSHDDARARLYLYGDVLDELTRRIKELMERRLNERSIWAATKAVYSSLIARSPAWEIAETFFNSLTRRVFATDGVDQTIEFVDTDFDAPPTGAAIDVRRHYGNAKLADLLFAALTDTSAGAFPENCWDDLRSSAGLAAARIEAVFSANPPAMPAEVEVVANVFYRAQGAYFIGRVFQEGEKPLP
;
A
#
# COMPACT_ATOMS: atom_id res chain seq x y z
N MET A 1 36.91 -66.65 36.12
CA MET A 1 35.63 -65.91 36.14
C MET A 1 35.92 -64.45 35.88
N ARG A 2 35.56 -63.96 34.70
CA ARG A 2 35.66 -62.54 34.30
C ARG A 2 34.42 -61.83 34.82
N THR A 3 34.60 -60.80 35.64
CA THR A 3 33.51 -59.93 36.11
C THR A 3 33.53 -58.66 35.26
N THR A 4 32.65 -58.61 34.26
CA THR A 4 32.35 -57.41 33.47
C THR A 4 31.24 -56.64 34.18
N ALA A 5 31.58 -55.53 34.83
CA ALA A 5 30.60 -54.56 35.31
C ALA A 5 30.27 -53.58 34.18
N ARG A 6 29.00 -53.61 33.77
CA ARG A 6 28.38 -52.71 32.78
C ARG A 6 28.62 -51.26 33.15
N ALA A 7 29.25 -50.51 32.24
CA ALA A 7 29.09 -49.07 32.16
C ALA A 7 27.66 -48.78 31.70
N THR A 8 26.84 -48.23 32.59
CA THR A 8 25.59 -47.58 32.25
C THR A 8 25.94 -46.33 31.45
N GLY A 9 25.82 -46.45 30.12
CA GLY A 9 25.85 -45.31 29.22
C GLY A 9 24.65 -44.43 29.55
N ASP A 10 24.95 -43.25 30.07
CA ASP A 10 24.01 -42.13 30.11
C ASP A 10 23.83 -41.68 28.66
N LEU A 11 22.85 -42.29 27.99
CA LEU A 11 22.44 -41.92 26.65
C LEU A 11 21.82 -40.53 26.75
N ALA A 12 22.65 -39.53 26.48
CA ALA A 12 22.23 -38.19 26.12
C ALA A 12 21.04 -38.32 25.16
N VAL A 13 19.88 -37.92 25.66
CA VAL A 13 18.67 -37.77 24.87
C VAL A 13 19.00 -36.71 23.81
N SER A 14 19.22 -37.17 22.59
CA SER A 14 19.49 -36.35 21.41
C SER A 14 18.40 -35.27 21.27
N GLU A 15 18.77 -33.99 21.40
CA GLU A 15 18.01 -32.79 20.98
C GLU A 15 17.84 -32.71 19.45
N SER A 16 17.39 -33.79 18.82
CA SER A 16 16.95 -33.74 17.43
C SER A 16 15.51 -33.24 17.38
N GLY A 17 15.32 -31.94 17.15
CA GLY A 17 13.98 -31.42 16.80
C GLY A 17 13.77 -29.90 16.84
N ALA A 18 14.62 -29.13 17.51
CA ALA A 18 14.44 -27.67 17.59
C ALA A 18 15.01 -26.96 16.35
N LEU A 19 14.21 -26.10 15.71
CA LEU A 19 14.69 -25.21 14.65
C LEU A 19 15.84 -24.34 15.17
N THR A 20 16.94 -24.23 14.42
CA THR A 20 17.99 -23.24 14.73
C THR A 20 17.43 -21.83 14.64
N ASP A 21 18.02 -20.88 15.36
CA ASP A 21 17.53 -19.49 15.37
C ASP A 21 17.52 -18.86 13.98
N SER A 22 18.53 -19.15 13.14
CA SER A 22 18.55 -18.69 11.75
C SER A 22 17.42 -19.27 10.90
N ARG A 23 17.08 -20.56 11.09
CA ARG A 23 15.95 -21.20 10.38
C ARG A 23 14.61 -20.67 10.88
N LEU A 24 14.47 -20.49 12.18
CA LEU A 24 13.29 -19.87 12.78
C LEU A 24 13.09 -18.45 12.26
N ALA A 25 14.16 -17.65 12.22
CA ALA A 25 14.13 -16.29 11.72
C ALA A 25 13.71 -16.21 10.25
N ALA A 26 14.25 -17.08 9.40
CA ALA A 26 13.88 -17.17 7.99
C ALA A 26 12.41 -17.54 7.80
N LEU A 27 11.91 -18.54 8.53
CA LEU A 27 10.49 -18.92 8.48
C LEU A 27 9.56 -17.79 8.94
N CYS A 28 9.93 -17.07 10.00
CA CYS A 28 9.17 -15.91 10.46
C CYS A 28 9.11 -14.80 9.39
N ALA A 29 10.23 -14.55 8.70
CA ALA A 29 10.32 -13.55 7.64
C ALA A 29 9.45 -13.93 6.43
N GLU A 30 9.51 -15.19 5.99
CA GLU A 30 8.67 -15.70 4.89
C GLU A 30 7.18 -15.63 5.24
N ILE A 31 6.80 -15.98 6.47
CA ILE A 31 5.40 -15.88 6.92
C ILE A 31 4.93 -14.42 6.96
N ALA A 32 5.78 -13.50 7.42
CA ALA A 32 5.47 -12.08 7.43
C ALA A 32 5.34 -11.50 6.01
N GLU A 33 6.21 -11.91 5.08
CA GLU A 33 6.15 -11.50 3.68
C GLU A 33 4.86 -12.00 3.02
N GLN A 34 4.54 -13.28 3.20
CA GLN A 34 3.31 -13.88 2.68
C GLN A 34 2.06 -13.17 3.18
N ALA A 35 2.02 -12.83 4.48
CA ALA A 35 0.90 -12.08 5.05
C ALA A 35 0.80 -10.66 4.47
N PHE A 36 1.92 -9.98 4.25
CA PHE A 36 1.95 -8.68 3.59
C PHE A 36 1.45 -8.75 2.13
N LEU A 37 1.86 -9.78 1.38
CA LEU A 37 1.40 -10.00 0.01
C LEU A 37 -0.11 -10.33 -0.05
N ASP A 38 -0.62 -11.14 0.89
CA ASP A 38 -2.06 -11.41 1.02
C ASP A 38 -2.86 -10.13 1.32
N TYR A 39 -2.37 -9.32 2.28
CA TYR A 39 -2.96 -8.02 2.59
C TYR A 39 -3.06 -7.14 1.34
N GLN A 40 -1.96 -6.97 0.59
CA GLN A 40 -1.96 -6.16 -0.62
C GLN A 40 -2.93 -6.72 -1.68
N ALA A 41 -2.93 -8.03 -1.90
CA ALA A 41 -3.81 -8.67 -2.88
C ALA A 41 -5.30 -8.42 -2.54
N ARG A 42 -5.69 -8.61 -1.28
CA ARG A 42 -7.07 -8.40 -0.80
C ARG A 42 -7.45 -6.93 -0.81
N PHE A 43 -6.56 -6.03 -0.40
CA PHE A 43 -6.78 -4.58 -0.43
C PHE A 43 -7.04 -4.09 -1.87
N ASN A 44 -6.23 -4.57 -2.81
CA ASN A 44 -6.36 -4.24 -4.23
C ASN A 44 -7.64 -4.83 -4.83
N LEU A 45 -8.01 -6.06 -4.46
CA LEU A 45 -9.25 -6.70 -4.91
C LEU A 45 -10.48 -5.88 -4.50
N ILE A 46 -10.57 -5.47 -3.23
CA ILE A 46 -11.66 -4.64 -2.73
C ILE A 46 -11.67 -3.29 -3.46
N THR A 47 -10.51 -2.64 -3.60
CA THR A 47 -10.40 -1.31 -4.21
C THR A 47 -10.82 -1.31 -5.69
N ARG A 48 -10.53 -2.38 -6.44
CA ARG A 48 -10.92 -2.50 -7.86
C ARG A 48 -12.43 -2.54 -8.08
N GLN A 49 -13.22 -2.97 -7.09
CA GLN A 49 -14.68 -3.05 -7.21
C GLN A 49 -15.34 -1.67 -7.18
N ALA A 50 -14.65 -0.64 -6.68
CA ALA A 50 -15.24 0.69 -6.44
C ALA A 50 -15.90 1.29 -7.70
N ARG A 51 -15.29 1.12 -8.87
CA ARG A 51 -15.83 1.61 -10.15
C ARG A 51 -17.15 0.94 -10.49
N ASP A 52 -17.20 -0.38 -10.42
CA ASP A 52 -18.40 -1.14 -10.79
C ASP A 52 -19.54 -0.88 -9.81
N ARG A 53 -19.24 -0.77 -8.51
CA ARG A 53 -20.21 -0.35 -7.48
C ARG A 53 -20.77 1.04 -7.77
N PHE A 54 -19.90 1.98 -8.14
CA PHE A 54 -20.32 3.35 -8.47
C PHE A 54 -21.24 3.39 -9.68
N LEU A 55 -20.88 2.70 -10.77
CA LEU A 55 -21.69 2.64 -11.99
C LEU A 55 -23.04 1.93 -11.75
N ALA A 56 -23.06 0.90 -10.92
CA ALA A 56 -24.28 0.19 -10.53
C ALA A 56 -25.13 0.94 -9.47
N ARG A 57 -24.63 2.07 -8.94
CA ARG A 57 -25.23 2.80 -7.80
C ARG A 57 -25.42 1.94 -6.55
N ASP A 58 -24.54 0.95 -6.35
CA ASP A 58 -24.57 0.01 -5.24
C ASP A 58 -23.86 0.60 -4.00
N TRP A 59 -24.54 1.57 -3.37
CA TRP A 59 -23.99 2.31 -2.24
C TRP A 59 -23.81 1.45 -1.00
N LYS A 60 -24.68 0.44 -0.82
CA LYS A 60 -24.60 -0.47 0.32
C LYS A 60 -23.31 -1.28 0.24
N SER A 61 -23.03 -1.93 -0.89
CA SER A 61 -21.79 -2.69 -1.01
C SER A 61 -20.55 -1.80 -1.07
N SER A 62 -20.63 -0.58 -1.62
CA SER A 62 -19.52 0.38 -1.51
C SER A 62 -19.16 0.71 -0.04
N HIS A 63 -20.17 0.86 0.83
CA HIS A 63 -19.96 1.04 2.27
C HIS A 63 -19.40 -0.22 2.94
N ASP A 64 -19.86 -1.40 2.53
CA ASP A 64 -19.34 -2.67 3.07
C ASP A 64 -17.89 -2.91 2.65
N ASP A 65 -17.52 -2.59 1.41
CA ASP A 65 -16.14 -2.63 0.88
C ASP A 65 -15.22 -1.69 1.66
N ALA A 66 -15.67 -0.46 1.92
CA ALA A 66 -14.91 0.50 2.73
C ALA A 66 -14.68 -0.01 4.17
N ARG A 67 -15.69 -0.65 4.77
CA ARG A 67 -15.58 -1.27 6.10
C ARG A 67 -14.62 -2.46 6.09
N ALA A 68 -14.74 -3.34 5.10
CA ALA A 68 -13.85 -4.49 4.95
C ALA A 68 -12.40 -4.04 4.81
N ARG A 69 -12.14 -3.00 3.99
CA ARG A 69 -10.80 -2.42 3.81
C ARG A 69 -10.23 -1.82 5.09
N LEU A 70 -11.07 -1.21 5.93
CA LEU A 70 -10.67 -0.63 7.21
C LEU A 70 -10.17 -1.69 8.20
N TYR A 71 -10.86 -2.83 8.30
CA TYR A 71 -10.50 -3.91 9.24
C TYR A 71 -9.41 -4.85 8.70
N LEU A 72 -9.29 -4.97 7.37
CA LEU A 72 -8.39 -5.92 6.71
C LEU A 72 -6.95 -5.90 7.25
N TYR A 73 -6.38 -4.71 7.46
CA TYR A 73 -5.02 -4.57 7.98
C TYR A 73 -4.88 -5.15 9.39
N GLY A 74 -5.88 -4.88 10.24
CA GLY A 74 -5.94 -5.38 11.61
C GLY A 74 -6.00 -6.89 11.65
N ASP A 75 -6.94 -7.46 10.88
CA ASP A 75 -7.22 -8.90 10.81
C ASP A 75 -6.01 -9.69 10.33
N VAL A 76 -5.36 -9.25 9.24
CA VAL A 76 -4.16 -9.92 8.70
C VAL A 76 -3.03 -9.90 9.72
N LEU A 77 -2.81 -8.78 10.40
CA LEU A 77 -1.76 -8.70 11.43
C LEU A 77 -2.09 -9.53 12.67
N ASP A 78 -3.37 -9.71 13.03
CA ASP A 78 -3.74 -10.52 14.19
C ASP A 78 -3.49 -12.00 13.91
N GLU A 79 -3.85 -12.46 12.71
CA GLU A 79 -3.54 -13.80 12.25
C GLU A 79 -2.03 -14.03 12.17
N LEU A 80 -1.29 -13.09 11.57
CA LEU A 80 0.17 -13.16 11.49
C LEU A 80 0.80 -13.22 12.89
N THR A 81 0.39 -12.35 13.80
CA THR A 81 0.90 -12.30 15.17
C THR A 81 0.66 -13.63 15.88
N ARG A 82 -0.53 -14.24 15.73
CA ARG A 82 -0.83 -15.55 16.30
C ARG A 82 0.09 -16.63 15.73
N ARG A 83 0.28 -16.70 14.41
CA ARG A 83 1.17 -17.67 13.75
C ARG A 83 2.62 -17.54 14.21
N ILE A 84 3.12 -16.31 14.35
CA ILE A 84 4.49 -16.05 14.84
C ILE A 84 4.63 -16.46 16.31
N LYS A 85 3.63 -16.17 17.16
CA LYS A 85 3.61 -16.61 18.56
C LYS A 85 3.66 -18.14 18.69
N GLU A 86 2.88 -18.85 17.88
CA GLU A 86 2.87 -20.31 17.82
C GLU A 86 4.21 -20.87 17.33
N LEU A 87 4.85 -20.23 16.35
CA LEU A 87 6.11 -20.71 15.77
C LEU A 87 7.34 -20.45 16.67
N MET A 88 7.39 -19.30 17.35
CA MET A 88 8.53 -18.92 18.19
C MET A 88 8.42 -19.47 19.62
N GLU A 89 7.21 -19.73 20.10
CA GLU A 89 6.91 -20.24 21.44
C GLU A 89 7.71 -19.49 22.55
N ARG A 90 8.57 -20.21 23.28
CA ARG A 90 9.41 -19.67 24.37
C ARG A 90 10.43 -18.64 23.91
N ARG A 91 10.76 -18.63 22.61
CA ARG A 91 11.74 -17.74 21.99
C ARG A 91 11.13 -16.45 21.43
N LEU A 92 9.82 -16.25 21.60
CA LEU A 92 9.09 -15.08 21.08
C LEU A 92 9.73 -13.75 21.48
N ASN A 93 10.26 -13.65 22.70
CA ASN A 93 10.83 -12.40 23.22
C ASN A 93 12.35 -12.27 22.95
N GLU A 94 12.95 -13.20 22.20
CA GLU A 94 14.38 -13.17 21.89
C GLU A 94 14.68 -12.18 20.76
N ARG A 95 15.17 -11.00 21.13
CA ARG A 95 15.46 -9.90 20.19
C ARG A 95 16.47 -10.27 19.11
N SER A 96 17.41 -11.17 19.40
CA SER A 96 18.37 -11.68 18.41
C SER A 96 17.68 -12.37 17.23
N ILE A 97 16.60 -13.11 17.49
CA ILE A 97 15.83 -13.79 16.43
C ILE A 97 15.06 -12.75 15.62
N TRP A 98 14.45 -11.76 16.26
CA TRP A 98 13.76 -10.67 15.56
C TRP A 98 14.68 -9.81 14.69
N ALA A 99 15.90 -9.52 15.17
CA ALA A 99 16.91 -8.83 14.36
C ALA A 99 17.28 -9.65 13.11
N ALA A 100 17.44 -10.97 13.26
CA ALA A 100 17.66 -11.87 12.13
C ALA A 100 16.44 -11.95 11.20
N THR A 101 15.23 -11.99 11.74
CA THR A 101 13.98 -11.96 10.96
C THR A 101 13.86 -10.67 10.16
N LYS A 102 14.14 -9.52 10.76
CA LYS A 102 14.16 -8.21 10.08
C LYS A 102 15.13 -8.24 8.89
N ALA A 103 16.35 -8.73 9.09
CA ALA A 103 17.37 -8.80 8.03
C ALA A 103 16.94 -9.69 6.85
N VAL A 104 16.36 -10.86 7.14
CA VAL A 104 15.84 -11.75 6.08
C VAL A 104 14.62 -11.11 5.40
N TYR A 105 13.69 -10.52 6.16
CA TYR A 105 12.51 -9.85 5.62
C TYR A 105 12.88 -8.69 4.69
N SER A 106 13.83 -7.84 5.10
CA SER A 106 14.40 -6.76 4.29
C SER A 106 14.89 -7.29 2.93
N SER A 107 15.61 -8.41 2.94
CA SER A 107 16.09 -9.05 1.71
C SER A 107 14.97 -9.54 0.78
N LEU A 108 13.86 -10.04 1.34
CA LEU A 108 12.69 -10.51 0.57
C LEU A 108 11.96 -9.35 -0.11
N ILE A 109 11.76 -8.24 0.62
CA ILE A 109 11.00 -7.09 0.12
C ILE A 109 11.81 -6.14 -0.77
N ALA A 110 13.12 -6.38 -0.92
CA ALA A 110 14.04 -5.48 -1.64
C ALA A 110 13.66 -5.20 -3.10
N ARG A 111 12.85 -6.06 -3.72
CA ARG A 111 12.35 -5.88 -5.10
C ARG A 111 10.90 -5.44 -5.17
N SER A 112 10.23 -5.27 -4.02
CA SER A 112 8.85 -4.82 -3.94
C SER A 112 8.77 -3.33 -4.27
N PRO A 113 7.86 -2.88 -5.15
CA PRO A 113 7.58 -1.45 -5.31
C PRO A 113 6.87 -0.85 -4.07
N ALA A 114 6.38 -1.68 -3.16
CA ALA A 114 5.68 -1.30 -1.94
C ALA A 114 6.51 -1.60 -0.68
N TRP A 115 7.84 -1.52 -0.77
CA TRP A 115 8.74 -1.84 0.34
C TRP A 115 8.49 -0.96 1.57
N GLU A 116 8.18 0.35 1.42
CA GLU A 116 7.86 1.24 2.55
C GLU A 116 6.64 0.74 3.35
N ILE A 117 5.63 0.24 2.64
CA ILE A 117 4.43 -0.33 3.25
C ILE A 117 4.78 -1.65 3.95
N ALA A 118 5.69 -2.43 3.36
CA ALA A 118 6.17 -3.69 3.93
C ALA A 118 6.96 -3.46 5.23
N GLU A 119 7.86 -2.48 5.26
CA GLU A 119 8.59 -2.07 6.48
C GLU A 119 7.62 -1.63 7.58
N THR A 120 6.63 -0.79 7.24
CA THR A 120 5.59 -0.35 8.18
C THR A 120 4.73 -1.53 8.69
N PHE A 121 4.44 -2.48 7.82
CA PHE A 121 3.73 -3.71 8.16
C PHE A 121 4.53 -4.57 9.14
N PHE A 122 5.83 -4.73 8.92
CA PHE A 122 6.72 -5.43 9.84
C PHE A 122 6.83 -4.72 11.20
N ASN A 123 6.97 -3.39 11.22
CA ASN A 123 6.96 -2.60 12.46
C ASN A 123 5.66 -2.79 13.25
N SER A 124 4.53 -2.91 12.56
CA SER A 124 3.25 -3.16 13.22
C SER A 124 3.18 -4.56 13.84
N LEU A 125 3.79 -5.57 13.21
CA LEU A 125 3.95 -6.90 13.80
C LEU A 125 4.82 -6.84 15.06
N THR A 126 6.00 -6.22 15.01
CA THR A 126 6.92 -6.18 16.16
C THR A 126 6.32 -5.44 17.34
N ARG A 127 5.60 -4.33 17.10
CA ARG A 127 4.90 -3.58 18.15
C ARG A 127 3.78 -4.36 18.82
N ARG A 128 3.08 -5.25 18.10
CA ARG A 128 2.08 -6.18 18.70
C ARG A 128 2.71 -7.23 19.61
N VAL A 129 3.99 -7.53 19.43
CA VAL A 129 4.72 -8.52 20.24
C VAL A 129 5.38 -7.86 21.45
N PHE A 130 6.11 -6.77 21.26
CA PHE A 130 6.94 -6.17 22.31
C PHE A 130 6.27 -5.05 23.10
N ALA A 131 5.11 -4.55 22.67
CA ALA A 131 4.46 -3.37 23.27
C ALA A 131 5.48 -2.22 23.52
N THR A 132 6.40 -2.02 22.57
CA THR A 132 7.55 -1.13 22.72
C THR A 132 7.11 0.31 23.01
N ASP A 133 7.59 0.86 24.14
CA ASP A 133 7.57 2.30 24.38
C ASP A 133 8.74 2.94 23.63
N GLY A 134 8.44 3.77 22.61
CA GLY A 134 9.45 4.37 21.74
C GLY A 134 9.72 3.54 20.48
N VAL A 135 10.98 3.52 20.02
CA VAL A 135 11.42 2.76 18.83
C VAL A 135 12.64 1.92 19.16
N ASP A 136 12.71 0.71 18.60
CA ASP A 136 13.89 -0.14 18.68
C ASP A 136 14.44 -0.49 17.30
N GLN A 137 15.49 0.23 16.88
CA GLN A 137 16.13 0.08 15.56
C GLN A 137 16.66 -1.33 15.28
N THR A 138 16.91 -2.14 16.33
CA THR A 138 17.41 -3.51 16.17
C THR A 138 16.34 -4.45 15.60
N ILE A 139 15.08 -4.14 15.83
CA ILE A 139 13.94 -4.98 15.45
C ILE A 139 12.87 -4.22 14.63
N GLU A 140 12.98 -2.90 14.51
CA GLU A 140 12.10 -2.04 13.71
C GLU A 140 12.89 -1.31 12.61
N PHE A 141 12.23 -1.03 11.49
CA PHE A 141 12.69 -0.11 10.46
C PHE A 141 12.39 1.33 10.89
N VAL A 142 13.39 2.04 11.43
CA VAL A 142 13.27 3.47 11.79
C VAL A 142 13.75 4.34 10.64
N ASP A 143 14.92 3.98 10.12
CA ASP A 143 15.39 4.42 8.82
C ASP A 143 15.10 3.28 7.82
N THR A 144 14.77 3.66 6.59
CA THR A 144 14.62 2.71 5.47
C THR A 144 15.95 2.02 5.19
N ASP A 145 15.89 0.72 4.87
CA ASP A 145 17.07 -0.01 4.37
C ASP A 145 17.34 0.28 2.88
N PHE A 146 16.48 1.07 2.22
CA PHE A 146 16.47 1.36 0.79
C PHE A 146 16.56 2.87 0.49
N ASP A 147 17.45 3.25 -0.43
CA ASP A 147 17.62 4.65 -0.87
C ASP A 147 16.46 5.15 -1.76
N ALA A 148 15.87 4.25 -2.54
CA ALA A 148 14.75 4.53 -3.43
C ALA A 148 14.01 3.23 -3.79
N PRO A 149 12.72 3.30 -4.17
CA PRO A 149 12.04 2.16 -4.76
C PRO A 149 12.84 1.56 -5.92
N PRO A 150 12.80 0.23 -6.11
CA PRO A 150 13.46 -0.42 -7.23
C PRO A 150 13.09 0.32 -8.52
N THR A 151 14.08 0.56 -9.39
CA THR A 151 13.89 1.12 -10.73
C THR A 151 13.15 0.13 -11.63
N GLY A 152 11.90 -0.19 -11.30
CA GLY A 152 10.89 -0.49 -12.30
C GLY A 152 10.55 0.82 -13.02
N ALA A 153 10.05 0.75 -14.26
CA ALA A 153 9.58 1.94 -14.95
C ALA A 153 8.64 2.72 -14.03
N ALA A 154 8.96 4.00 -13.76
CA ALA A 154 8.06 4.86 -13.02
C ALA A 154 6.70 4.77 -13.71
N ILE A 155 5.70 4.24 -13.00
CA ILE A 155 4.34 4.21 -13.53
C ILE A 155 3.92 5.68 -13.54
N ASP A 156 3.99 6.31 -14.71
CA ASP A 156 3.50 7.67 -14.85
C ASP A 156 1.98 7.63 -14.75
N VAL A 157 1.49 7.92 -13.55
CA VAL A 157 0.06 7.98 -13.25
C VAL A 157 -0.52 9.32 -13.67
N ARG A 158 0.17 10.15 -14.46
CA ARG A 158 -0.33 11.45 -14.88
C ARG A 158 -0.80 11.42 -16.32
N ARG A 159 -1.87 12.15 -16.60
CA ARG A 159 -2.33 12.47 -17.95
C ARG A 159 -2.32 13.96 -18.13
N HIS A 160 -1.74 14.41 -19.23
CA HIS A 160 -1.61 15.82 -19.57
C HIS A 160 -2.54 16.14 -20.74
N TYR A 161 -3.30 17.22 -20.60
CA TYR A 161 -4.17 17.78 -21.62
C TYR A 161 -3.79 19.25 -21.80
N GLY A 162 -3.57 19.69 -23.04
CA GLY A 162 -3.18 21.08 -23.34
C GLY A 162 -3.61 21.50 -24.74
N ASN A 163 -3.20 22.70 -25.15
CA ASN A 163 -3.48 23.29 -26.47
C ASN A 163 -4.99 23.49 -26.79
N ALA A 164 -5.83 23.66 -25.78
CA ALA A 164 -7.24 23.98 -25.95
C ALA A 164 -7.75 24.90 -24.83
N LYS A 165 -9.01 25.32 -24.93
CA LYS A 165 -9.69 26.06 -23.85
C LYS A 165 -9.86 25.15 -22.64
N LEU A 166 -9.80 25.69 -21.43
CA LEU A 166 -9.89 24.91 -20.19
C LEU A 166 -11.14 24.02 -20.16
N ALA A 167 -12.30 24.50 -20.62
CA ALA A 167 -13.52 23.70 -20.71
C ALA A 167 -13.36 22.44 -21.59
N ASP A 168 -12.67 22.56 -22.73
CA ASP A 168 -12.42 21.42 -23.63
C ASP A 168 -11.37 20.46 -23.02
N LEU A 169 -10.39 20.98 -22.28
CA LEU A 169 -9.41 20.16 -21.55
C LEU A 169 -10.06 19.36 -20.42
N LEU A 170 -10.95 19.99 -19.64
CA LEU A 170 -11.72 19.31 -18.59
C LEU A 170 -12.66 18.26 -19.20
N PHE A 171 -13.31 18.57 -20.32
CA PHE A 171 -14.12 17.61 -21.05
C PHE A 171 -13.29 16.40 -21.49
N ALA A 172 -12.10 16.63 -22.08
CA ALA A 172 -11.20 15.57 -22.49
C ALA A 172 -10.74 14.70 -21.31
N ALA A 173 -10.36 15.32 -20.18
CA ALA A 173 -9.93 14.59 -18.98
C ALA A 173 -11.06 13.72 -18.38
N LEU A 174 -12.30 14.23 -18.37
CA LEU A 174 -13.45 13.53 -17.83
C LEU A 174 -14.02 12.44 -18.77
N THR A 175 -13.58 12.42 -20.03
CA THR A 175 -13.99 11.42 -21.04
C THR A 175 -12.88 10.45 -21.46
N ASP A 176 -11.65 10.65 -20.98
CA ASP A 176 -10.51 9.76 -21.25
C ASP A 176 -10.61 8.44 -20.47
N THR A 177 -11.20 7.44 -21.11
CA THR A 177 -11.33 6.09 -20.53
C THR A 177 -9.97 5.40 -20.33
N SER A 178 -8.92 5.81 -21.03
CA SER A 178 -7.55 5.32 -20.81
C SER A 178 -6.91 5.85 -19.52
N ALA A 179 -7.52 6.88 -18.92
CA ALA A 179 -7.22 7.45 -17.61
C ALA A 179 -8.17 6.96 -16.51
N GLY A 180 -9.06 6.01 -16.82
CA GLY A 180 -10.08 5.51 -15.90
C GLY A 180 -11.35 6.37 -15.82
N ALA A 181 -11.47 7.41 -16.65
CA ALA A 181 -12.66 8.26 -16.71
C ALA A 181 -13.87 7.55 -17.33
N PHE A 182 -14.97 8.28 -17.53
CA PHE A 182 -16.24 7.74 -18.00
C PHE A 182 -16.52 8.19 -19.43
N PRO A 183 -17.03 7.32 -20.32
CA PRO A 183 -17.45 7.75 -21.65
C PRO A 183 -18.51 8.87 -21.55
N GLU A 184 -18.59 9.71 -22.59
CA GLU A 184 -19.50 10.87 -22.62
C GLU A 184 -20.95 10.50 -22.30
N ASN A 185 -21.42 9.33 -22.75
CA ASN A 185 -22.79 8.86 -22.51
C ASN A 185 -23.11 8.48 -21.04
N CYS A 186 -22.12 8.46 -20.15
CA CYS A 186 -22.34 8.32 -18.70
C CYS A 186 -22.71 9.63 -18.03
N TRP A 187 -22.59 10.76 -18.74
CA TRP A 187 -22.88 12.09 -18.25
C TRP A 187 -24.20 12.62 -18.84
N ASP A 188 -24.86 13.50 -18.11
CA ASP A 188 -26.09 14.16 -18.56
C ASP A 188 -25.76 15.33 -19.51
N ASP A 189 -25.22 16.43 -18.96
CA ASP A 189 -24.69 17.56 -19.74
C ASP A 189 -23.25 17.90 -19.32
N LEU A 190 -22.30 17.07 -19.78
CA LEU A 190 -20.89 17.23 -19.46
C LEU A 190 -20.31 18.54 -20.04
N ARG A 191 -20.74 18.94 -21.23
CA ARG A 191 -20.20 20.13 -21.90
C ARG A 191 -20.56 21.40 -21.12
N SER A 192 -21.80 21.52 -20.67
CA SER A 192 -22.21 22.63 -19.79
C SER A 192 -21.49 22.58 -18.44
N SER A 193 -21.41 21.40 -17.83
CA SER A 193 -20.74 21.21 -16.53
C SER A 193 -19.25 21.56 -16.57
N ALA A 194 -18.55 21.15 -17.62
CA ALA A 194 -17.15 21.49 -17.86
C ALA A 194 -16.95 23.00 -18.09
N GLY A 195 -17.88 23.65 -18.81
CA GLY A 195 -17.88 25.11 -18.99
C GLY A 195 -18.03 25.87 -17.67
N LEU A 196 -18.95 25.44 -16.81
CA LEU A 196 -19.14 26.03 -15.47
C LEU A 196 -17.92 25.82 -14.57
N ALA A 197 -17.31 24.64 -14.61
CA ALA A 197 -16.09 24.34 -13.86
C ALA A 197 -14.91 25.20 -14.33
N ALA A 198 -14.71 25.30 -15.65
CA ALA A 198 -13.68 26.15 -16.24
C ALA A 198 -13.83 27.61 -15.83
N ALA A 199 -15.03 28.19 -15.95
CA ALA A 199 -15.29 29.57 -15.56
C ALA A 199 -15.00 29.82 -14.07
N ARG A 200 -15.31 28.86 -13.19
CA ARG A 200 -14.99 28.96 -11.75
C ARG A 200 -13.48 28.92 -11.49
N ILE A 201 -12.75 28.06 -12.19
CA ILE A 201 -11.29 27.97 -12.07
C ILE A 201 -10.64 29.24 -12.61
N GLU A 202 -11.03 29.71 -13.78
CA GLU A 202 -10.53 30.94 -14.41
C GLU A 202 -10.81 32.19 -13.55
N ALA A 203 -11.94 32.23 -12.83
CA ALA A 203 -12.25 33.31 -11.90
C ALA A 203 -11.25 33.41 -10.74
N VAL A 204 -10.65 32.30 -10.30
CA VAL A 204 -9.58 32.30 -9.29
C VAL A 204 -8.30 32.91 -9.84
N PHE A 205 -7.99 32.65 -11.11
CA PHE A 205 -6.82 33.19 -11.80
C PHE A 205 -6.98 34.64 -12.26
N SER A 206 -8.20 35.20 -12.29
CA SER A 206 -8.51 36.52 -12.87
C SER A 206 -7.83 37.73 -12.20
N ALA A 207 -7.10 37.53 -11.09
CA ALA A 207 -6.15 38.53 -10.58
C ALA A 207 -4.93 38.73 -11.51
N ASN A 208 -4.58 37.71 -12.31
CA ASN A 208 -3.54 37.69 -13.35
C ASN A 208 -4.13 37.01 -14.61
N PRO A 209 -4.71 37.76 -15.57
CA PRO A 209 -5.38 37.15 -16.72
C PRO A 209 -4.39 36.31 -17.55
N PRO A 210 -4.75 35.04 -17.87
CA PRO A 210 -3.80 34.10 -18.48
C PRO A 210 -3.41 34.51 -19.90
N ALA A 211 -2.12 34.38 -20.21
CA ALA A 211 -1.70 34.10 -21.56
C ALA A 211 -2.07 32.65 -21.87
N MET A 212 -2.90 32.44 -22.89
CA MET A 212 -3.12 31.11 -23.47
C MET A 212 -1.77 30.40 -23.73
N PRO A 213 -1.65 29.07 -23.56
CA PRO A 213 -2.68 28.10 -23.18
C PRO A 213 -2.58 27.55 -21.73
N ALA A 214 -3.72 27.10 -21.19
CA ALA A 214 -3.75 26.32 -19.94
C ALA A 214 -3.34 24.86 -20.17
N GLU A 215 -2.70 24.25 -19.18
CA GLU A 215 -2.46 22.80 -19.15
C GLU A 215 -3.22 22.17 -17.98
N VAL A 216 -3.76 20.97 -18.19
CA VAL A 216 -4.42 20.18 -17.15
C VAL A 216 -3.66 18.87 -16.99
N GLU A 217 -3.22 18.60 -15.76
CA GLU A 217 -2.65 17.31 -15.38
C GLU A 217 -3.60 16.62 -14.41
N VAL A 218 -4.01 15.39 -14.71
CA VAL A 218 -4.83 14.58 -13.79
C VAL A 218 -4.13 13.29 -13.46
N VAL A 219 -4.40 12.77 -12.26
CA VAL A 219 -4.05 11.40 -11.89
C VAL A 219 -4.92 10.45 -12.72
N ALA A 220 -4.30 9.48 -13.38
CA ALA A 220 -4.88 8.44 -14.23
C ALA A 220 -5.63 7.36 -13.42
N ASN A 221 -6.33 7.77 -12.36
CA ASN A 221 -7.18 6.96 -11.52
C ASN A 221 -8.31 7.82 -10.94
N VAL A 222 -9.52 7.25 -10.91
CA VAL A 222 -10.68 7.87 -10.26
C VAL A 222 -10.73 7.44 -8.81
N PHE A 223 -10.92 8.39 -7.91
CA PHE A 223 -11.05 8.14 -6.47
C PHE A 223 -12.53 8.08 -6.11
N TYR A 224 -12.95 7.05 -5.37
CA TYR A 224 -14.35 6.85 -5.01
C TYR A 224 -14.55 7.03 -3.52
N ARG A 225 -15.58 7.80 -3.14
CA ARG A 225 -15.98 7.96 -1.73
C ARG A 225 -17.48 8.21 -1.62
N ALA A 226 -18.14 7.38 -0.82
CA ALA A 226 -19.60 7.39 -0.68
C ALA A 226 -20.28 7.34 -2.06
N GLN A 227 -21.01 8.39 -2.43
CA GLN A 227 -21.71 8.48 -3.72
C GLN A 227 -20.94 9.30 -4.77
N GLY A 228 -19.68 9.68 -4.49
CA GLY A 228 -18.88 10.52 -5.37
C GLY A 228 -17.75 9.77 -6.06
N ALA A 229 -17.49 10.15 -7.31
CA ALA A 229 -16.28 9.84 -8.07
C ALA A 229 -15.50 11.13 -8.28
N TYR A 230 -14.21 11.11 -7.90
CA TYR A 230 -13.36 12.30 -7.82
C TYR A 230 -12.19 12.14 -8.77
N PHE A 231 -12.02 13.13 -9.63
CA PHE A 231 -10.84 13.32 -10.45
C PHE A 231 -9.92 14.29 -9.72
N ILE A 232 -8.66 13.91 -9.54
CA ILE A 232 -7.66 14.71 -8.83
C ILE A 232 -6.63 15.16 -9.85
N GLY A 233 -6.36 16.46 -9.89
CA GLY A 233 -5.47 17.06 -10.86
C GLY A 233 -5.15 18.49 -10.55
N ARG A 234 -4.34 19.10 -11.41
CA ARG A 234 -3.86 20.47 -11.32
C ARG A 234 -4.03 21.16 -12.66
N VAL A 235 -4.30 22.45 -12.61
CA VAL A 235 -4.33 23.32 -13.79
C VAL A 235 -3.12 24.23 -13.72
N PHE A 236 -2.33 24.26 -14.79
CA PHE A 236 -1.18 25.14 -14.94
C PHE A 236 -1.51 26.29 -15.90
N GLN A 237 -0.86 27.42 -15.64
CA GLN A 237 -0.78 28.57 -16.55
C GLN A 237 0.72 28.90 -16.72
N GLU A 238 1.14 29.26 -17.94
CA GLU A 238 2.55 29.62 -18.19
C GLU A 238 3.00 30.74 -17.21
N GLY A 239 4.06 30.47 -16.44
CA GLY A 239 4.68 31.44 -15.53
C GLY A 239 4.23 31.40 -14.07
N GLU A 240 3.23 30.59 -13.69
CA GLU A 240 2.79 30.46 -12.30
C GLU A 240 3.03 29.06 -11.70
N LYS A 241 3.28 29.02 -10.39
CA LYS A 241 3.31 27.75 -9.64
C LYS A 241 1.91 27.14 -9.63
N PRO A 242 1.77 25.80 -9.74
CA PRO A 242 0.47 25.15 -9.68
C PRO A 242 -0.30 25.53 -8.41
N LEU A 243 -1.60 25.78 -8.54
CA LEU A 243 -2.49 25.86 -7.38
C LEU A 243 -2.49 24.50 -6.65
N PRO A 244 -2.50 24.50 -5.29
CA PRO A 244 -2.52 23.27 -4.50
C PRO A 244 -3.79 22.44 -4.70
#